data_AF-A0AA47MHP2-F1
#
_entry.id   AF-A0AA47MHP2-F1
#
_cell.length_a   1.000
_cell.length_b   1.000
_cell.length_c   1.000
_cell.angle_alpha   90.00
_cell.angle_beta   90.00
_cell.angle_gamma   90.00
#
_symmetry.space_group_name_H-M   'P 1'
#
loop_
_entity.id
_entity.type
_entity.pdbx_description
1 polymer ?
#
loop_
_entity_poly.entity_id
_entity_poly.type
_entity_poly.pdbx_seq_one_letter_code
_entity_poly.pdbx_strand_id
1 'polypeptide(L)'
;MVDLNTISSKLGLTAITEREHQFLKEYCTAMKPLTVALDILQGEDNCFYGTLLPTIETLILKTEALASDLQILRDLPDAIVTAIKTRFADVLGNEEVILAAVTLPKFKFRWLRSLELKDKAKASLLAECRKVVLEEPQPGTSTSSHHTDSAKEKDLFSFEEVEEDTSSSAENQVADYFRSSAQNFSSLSEFSLIKKISLRYNAATPSSAPVEILFSLGKLVFSPKRNRLSDKRFENLLLLRYNHWFSR
;
A
#
# COMPACT_ATOMS: atom_id res chain seq x y z
N MET A 1 -1.36 26.75 -29.87
CA MET A 1 -0.28 26.85 -30.88
C MET A 1 -0.14 28.29 -31.40
N VAL A 2 -1.19 28.92 -31.94
CA VAL A 2 -1.13 30.29 -32.49
C VAL A 2 -0.63 31.33 -31.47
N ASP A 3 -1.18 31.34 -30.25
CA ASP A 3 -0.74 32.28 -29.21
C ASP A 3 0.70 32.03 -28.74
N LEU A 4 1.10 30.77 -28.62
CA LEU A 4 2.45 30.39 -28.18
C LEU A 4 3.51 30.77 -29.22
N ASN A 5 3.22 30.57 -30.51
CA ASN A 5 4.12 30.95 -31.60
C ASN A 5 4.23 32.48 -31.73
N THR A 6 3.15 33.20 -31.45
CA THR A 6 3.15 34.67 -31.40
C THR A 6 4.07 35.18 -30.28
N ILE A 7 4.03 34.53 -29.12
CA ILE A 7 4.91 34.84 -27.98
C ILE A 7 6.37 34.50 -28.32
N SER A 8 6.67 33.31 -28.86
CA SER A 8 8.03 32.92 -29.26
C SER A 8 8.63 33.91 -30.25
N SER A 9 7.84 34.35 -31.25
CA SER A 9 8.27 35.37 -32.21
C SER A 9 8.60 36.70 -31.55
N LYS A 10 7.75 37.19 -30.62
CA LYS A 10 8.02 38.42 -29.86
C LYS A 10 9.26 38.34 -28.97
N LEU A 11 9.61 37.14 -28.51
CA LEU A 11 10.78 36.89 -27.66
C LEU A 11 12.04 36.53 -28.45
N GLY A 12 11.98 36.46 -29.79
CA GLY A 12 13.11 36.05 -30.64
C GLY A 12 13.50 34.57 -30.48
N LEU A 13 12.56 33.73 -30.04
CA LEU A 13 12.75 32.30 -29.83
C LEU A 13 12.18 31.49 -30.99
N THR A 14 12.79 30.33 -31.27
CA THR A 14 12.26 29.35 -32.22
C THR A 14 10.89 28.86 -31.75
N ALA A 15 9.90 28.88 -32.64
CA ALA A 15 8.55 28.41 -32.35
C ALA A 15 8.50 26.87 -32.29
N ILE A 16 7.67 26.34 -31.39
CA ILE A 16 7.43 24.89 -31.29
C ILE A 16 6.61 24.44 -32.51
N THR A 17 7.08 23.40 -33.18
CA THR A 17 6.38 22.80 -34.32
C THR A 17 5.17 21.99 -33.85
N GLU A 18 4.19 21.78 -34.73
CA GLU A 18 3.03 20.94 -34.37
C GLU A 18 3.45 19.51 -34.01
N ARG A 19 4.52 19.00 -34.64
CA ARG A 19 5.07 17.68 -34.32
C ARG A 19 5.67 17.63 -32.92
N GLU A 20 6.44 18.64 -32.51
CA GLU A 20 7.00 18.72 -31.16
C GLU A 20 5.90 18.91 -30.11
N HIS A 21 4.89 19.71 -30.41
CA HIS A 21 3.73 19.87 -29.53
C HIS A 21 2.95 18.55 -29.37
N GLN A 22 2.74 17.80 -30.46
CA GLN A 22 2.13 16.46 -30.40
C GLN A 22 3.01 15.48 -29.62
N PHE A 23 4.32 15.52 -29.79
CA PHE A 23 5.27 14.72 -29.01
C PHE A 23 5.11 14.99 -27.50
N LEU A 24 5.04 16.26 -27.09
CA LEU A 24 4.86 16.62 -25.67
C LEU A 24 3.52 16.12 -25.11
N LYS A 25 2.44 16.18 -25.89
CA LYS A 25 1.14 15.63 -25.50
C LYS A 25 1.18 14.12 -25.31
N GLU A 26 1.84 13.40 -26.23
CA GLU A 26 2.03 11.96 -26.12
C GLU A 26 2.91 11.61 -24.92
N TYR A 27 3.97 12.37 -24.67
CA TYR A 27 4.84 12.16 -23.51
C TYR A 27 4.08 12.30 -22.20
N CYS A 28 3.27 13.37 -22.05
CA CYS A 28 2.43 13.55 -20.88
C CYS A 28 1.43 12.40 -20.71
N THR A 29 0.84 11.91 -21.82
CA THR A 29 -0.08 10.77 -21.80
C THR A 29 0.61 9.49 -21.35
N ALA A 30 1.77 9.18 -21.92
CA ALA A 30 2.57 8.00 -21.62
C ALA A 30 3.08 7.98 -20.16
N MET A 31 3.47 9.14 -19.63
CA MET A 31 4.02 9.27 -18.27
C MET A 31 2.94 9.34 -17.18
N LYS A 32 1.70 9.71 -17.51
CA LYS A 32 0.62 9.93 -16.53
C LYS A 32 0.36 8.73 -15.60
N PRO A 33 0.31 7.46 -16.05
CA PRO A 33 0.14 6.33 -15.15
C PRO A 33 1.26 6.24 -14.11
N LEU A 34 2.50 6.49 -14.52
CA LEU A 34 3.67 6.45 -13.65
C LEU A 34 3.63 7.56 -12.60
N THR A 35 3.23 8.78 -12.96
CA THR A 35 3.10 9.88 -11.98
C THR A 35 2.02 9.57 -10.95
N VAL A 36 0.87 9.03 -11.37
CA VAL A 36 -0.21 8.64 -10.45
C VAL A 36 0.25 7.50 -9.52
N ALA A 37 1.02 6.54 -10.02
CA ALA A 37 1.57 5.47 -9.20
C ALA A 37 2.56 6.02 -8.15
N LEU A 38 3.40 6.99 -8.51
CA LEU A 38 4.28 7.67 -7.57
C LEU A 38 3.48 8.39 -6.48
N ASP A 39 2.45 9.15 -6.85
CA ASP A 39 1.60 9.86 -5.89
C ASP A 39 0.95 8.89 -4.88
N ILE A 40 0.50 7.71 -5.34
CA ILE A 40 -0.08 6.68 -4.47
C ILE A 40 0.97 6.11 -3.49
N LEU A 41 2.18 5.80 -3.97
CA LEU A 41 3.21 5.17 -3.15
C LEU A 41 3.94 6.16 -2.23
N GLN A 42 3.93 7.45 -2.57
CA GLN A 42 4.53 8.53 -1.81
C GLN A 42 3.55 9.22 -0.85
N GLY A 43 2.28 8.79 -0.81
CA GLY A 43 1.32 9.30 0.14
C GLY A 43 1.78 9.14 1.60
N GLU A 44 1.13 9.87 2.50
CA GLU A 44 1.34 9.72 3.94
C GLU A 44 0.24 8.84 4.56
N ASP A 45 -1.00 8.93 4.06
CA ASP A 45 -2.13 8.15 4.54
C ASP A 45 -2.26 6.80 3.83
N ASN A 46 -2.46 5.73 4.62
CA ASN A 46 -2.69 4.37 4.12
C ASN A 46 -1.56 3.82 3.21
N CYS A 47 -0.33 4.33 3.37
CA CYS A 47 0.85 3.88 2.65
C CYS A 47 1.48 2.64 3.28
N PHE A 48 0.65 1.62 3.43
CA PHE A 48 1.04 0.27 3.79
C PHE A 48 1.88 -0.37 2.68
N TYR A 49 2.86 -1.19 3.05
CA TYR A 49 3.70 -1.91 2.08
C TYR A 49 2.89 -2.67 1.02
N GLY A 50 1.77 -3.30 1.42
CA GLY A 50 0.87 -4.04 0.54
C GLY A 50 0.19 -3.20 -0.56
N THR A 51 0.35 -1.88 -0.55
CA THR A 51 -0.06 -1.00 -1.66
C THR A 51 0.89 -1.11 -2.86
N LEU A 52 2.14 -1.52 -2.63
CA LEU A 52 3.19 -1.54 -3.64
C LEU A 52 2.83 -2.41 -4.85
N LEU A 53 2.59 -3.70 -4.61
CA LEU A 53 2.40 -4.67 -5.68
C LEU A 53 1.12 -4.46 -6.50
N PRO A 54 -0.06 -4.19 -5.90
CA PRO A 54 -1.25 -3.80 -6.65
C PRO A 54 -1.04 -2.57 -7.54
N THR A 55 -0.24 -1.61 -7.07
CA THR A 55 0.07 -0.38 -7.81
C THR A 55 0.99 -0.67 -8.99
N ILE A 56 2.06 -1.44 -8.80
CA ILE A 56 2.99 -1.83 -9.87
C ILE A 56 2.28 -2.65 -10.95
N GLU A 57 1.51 -3.65 -10.58
CA GLU A 57 0.75 -4.49 -11.53
C GLU A 57 -0.24 -3.66 -12.33
N THR A 58 -0.97 -2.76 -11.66
CA THR A 58 -1.91 -1.85 -12.34
C THR A 58 -1.18 -0.87 -13.25
N LEU A 59 -0.01 -0.37 -12.84
CA LEU A 59 0.83 0.53 -13.63
C LEU A 59 1.32 -0.15 -14.92
N ILE A 60 1.84 -1.37 -14.82
CA ILE A 60 2.29 -2.16 -15.98
C ILE A 60 1.13 -2.31 -16.96
N LEU A 61 -0.02 -2.81 -16.50
CA LEU A 61 -1.19 -3.03 -17.36
C LEU A 61 -1.68 -1.75 -18.03
N LYS A 62 -1.77 -0.65 -17.27
CA LYS A 62 -2.20 0.64 -17.82
C LYS A 62 -1.20 1.20 -18.82
N THR A 63 0.09 0.97 -18.62
CA THR A 63 1.15 1.46 -19.52
C THR A 63 1.15 0.64 -20.81
N GLU A 64 1.07 -0.70 -20.73
CA GLU A 64 0.98 -1.59 -21.89
C GLU A 64 -0.22 -1.22 -22.78
N ALA A 65 -1.36 -0.84 -22.19
CA ALA A 65 -2.56 -0.42 -22.92
C ALA A 65 -2.41 0.89 -23.71
N LEU A 66 -1.40 1.73 -23.42
CA LEU A 66 -1.20 3.01 -24.12
C LEU A 66 -0.50 2.85 -25.47
N ALA A 67 0.15 1.72 -25.74
CA ALA A 67 0.97 1.55 -26.94
C ALA A 67 0.16 1.75 -28.25
N SER A 68 -1.12 1.41 -28.26
CA SER A 68 -2.01 1.61 -29.42
C SER A 68 -2.40 3.06 -29.68
N ASP A 69 -2.32 3.92 -28.65
CA ASP A 69 -2.88 5.26 -28.67
C ASP A 69 -1.85 6.33 -29.04
N LEU A 70 -0.57 5.95 -29.10
CA LEU A 70 0.56 6.84 -29.39
C LEU A 70 0.97 6.76 -30.86
N GLN A 71 1.30 7.91 -31.47
CA GLN A 71 1.71 7.94 -32.87
C GLN A 71 3.24 8.10 -33.00
N ILE A 72 3.84 8.93 -32.16
CA ILE A 72 5.25 9.29 -32.14
C ILE A 72 6.02 8.44 -31.10
N LEU A 73 5.45 8.26 -29.90
CA LEU A 73 6.13 7.63 -28.75
C LEU A 73 5.72 6.17 -28.52
N ARG A 74 5.54 5.39 -29.59
CA ARG A 74 5.01 4.01 -29.53
C ARG A 74 5.84 3.05 -28.67
N ASP A 75 7.15 3.25 -28.65
CA ASP A 75 8.08 2.36 -27.94
C ASP A 75 8.29 2.77 -26.47
N LEU A 76 7.86 3.98 -26.08
CA LEU A 76 8.06 4.50 -24.74
C LEU A 76 7.30 3.68 -23.68
N PRO A 77 6.02 3.27 -23.87
CA PRO A 77 5.34 2.40 -22.93
C PRO A 77 6.08 1.08 -22.66
N ASP A 78 6.61 0.44 -23.70
CA ASP A 78 7.35 -0.82 -23.57
C ASP A 78 8.67 -0.63 -22.80
N ALA A 79 9.40 0.46 -23.08
CA ALA A 79 10.59 0.83 -22.34
C ALA A 79 10.30 1.08 -20.84
N ILE A 80 9.19 1.78 -20.52
CA ILE A 80 8.74 2.02 -19.14
C ILE A 80 8.41 0.69 -18.45
N VAL A 81 7.62 -0.17 -19.10
CA VAL A 81 7.23 -1.47 -18.56
C VAL A 81 8.44 -2.35 -18.29
N THR A 82 9.38 -2.40 -19.24
CA THR A 82 10.64 -3.13 -19.09
C THR A 82 11.43 -2.61 -17.89
N ALA A 83 11.61 -1.29 -17.79
CA ALA A 83 12.33 -0.69 -16.66
C ALA A 83 11.66 -0.98 -15.31
N ILE A 84 10.32 -0.96 -15.23
CA ILE A 84 9.57 -1.31 -14.02
C ILE A 84 9.79 -2.78 -13.66
N LYS A 85 9.60 -3.70 -14.62
CA LYS A 85 9.77 -5.14 -14.40
C LYS A 85 11.19 -5.47 -13.95
N THR A 86 12.21 -4.84 -14.54
CA THR A 86 13.60 -4.99 -14.11
C THR A 86 13.84 -4.45 -12.71
N ARG A 87 13.36 -3.23 -12.41
CA ARG A 87 13.60 -2.60 -11.11
C ARG A 87 12.91 -3.34 -9.96
N PHE A 88 11.75 -3.93 -10.21
CA PHE A 88 10.93 -4.60 -9.20
C PHE A 88 10.97 -6.13 -9.31
N ALA A 89 11.97 -6.70 -9.99
CA ALA A 89 12.06 -8.14 -10.22
C ALA A 89 11.99 -8.97 -8.93
N ASP A 90 12.65 -8.50 -7.85
CA ASP A 90 12.67 -9.19 -6.55
C ASP A 90 11.36 -9.04 -5.75
N VAL A 91 10.52 -8.08 -6.14
CA VAL A 91 9.23 -7.77 -5.50
C VAL A 91 8.08 -8.47 -6.25
N LEU A 92 8.18 -8.53 -7.58
CA LEU A 92 7.19 -9.17 -8.43
C LEU A 92 7.14 -10.68 -8.14
N GLY A 93 5.98 -11.17 -7.70
CA GLY A 93 5.80 -12.57 -7.34
C GLY A 93 6.34 -12.97 -5.96
N ASN A 94 6.90 -12.04 -5.19
CA ASN A 94 7.35 -12.28 -3.82
C ASN A 94 6.15 -12.56 -2.89
N GLU A 95 6.18 -13.69 -2.19
CA GLU A 95 5.07 -14.17 -1.37
C GLU A 95 4.74 -13.23 -0.20
N GLU A 96 5.74 -12.64 0.45
CA GLU A 96 5.52 -11.70 1.57
C GLU A 96 4.83 -10.42 1.11
N VAL A 97 5.21 -9.92 -0.07
CA VAL A 97 4.60 -8.72 -0.67
C VAL A 97 3.16 -9.02 -1.11
N ILE A 98 2.91 -10.22 -1.65
CA ILE A 98 1.56 -10.69 -1.96
C ILE A 98 0.72 -10.77 -0.68
N LEU A 99 1.24 -11.35 0.41
CA LEU A 99 0.57 -11.42 1.70
C LEU A 99 0.25 -10.02 2.26
N ALA A 100 1.20 -9.09 2.17
CA ALA A 100 0.98 -7.70 2.55
C ALA A 100 -0.22 -7.10 1.79
N ALA A 101 -0.29 -7.32 0.47
CA ALA A 101 -1.34 -6.78 -0.37
C ALA A 101 -2.72 -7.42 -0.16
N VAL A 102 -2.80 -8.75 -0.05
CA VAL A 102 -4.09 -9.45 0.09
C VAL A 102 -4.73 -9.25 1.46
N THR A 103 -3.94 -8.98 2.50
CA THR A 103 -4.42 -8.67 3.85
C THR A 103 -4.94 -7.24 4.01
N LEU A 104 -4.78 -6.38 2.99
CA LEU A 104 -5.40 -5.06 2.95
C LEU A 104 -6.82 -5.14 2.39
N PRO A 105 -7.87 -4.71 3.14
CA PRO A 105 -9.27 -4.84 2.72
C PRO A 105 -9.61 -4.15 1.39
N LYS A 106 -8.92 -3.05 1.07
CA LYS A 106 -9.07 -2.31 -0.19
C LYS A 106 -8.74 -3.16 -1.42
N PHE A 107 -7.71 -4.00 -1.32
CA PHE A 107 -7.15 -4.76 -2.44
C PHE A 107 -7.68 -6.19 -2.47
N LYS A 108 -7.51 -6.97 -1.38
CA LYS A 108 -7.82 -8.41 -1.35
C LYS A 108 -7.31 -9.10 -2.63
N PHE A 109 -8.20 -9.74 -3.39
CA PHE A 109 -7.88 -10.39 -4.67
C PHE A 109 -8.21 -9.54 -5.91
N ARG A 110 -8.64 -8.28 -5.76
CA ARG A 110 -9.13 -7.45 -6.87
C ARG A 110 -8.08 -7.13 -7.92
N TRP A 111 -6.81 -7.08 -7.52
CA TRP A 111 -5.67 -6.78 -8.39
C TRP A 111 -5.07 -8.02 -9.04
N LEU A 112 -5.34 -9.22 -8.50
CA LEU A 112 -4.88 -10.49 -9.06
C LEU A 112 -5.75 -10.90 -10.25
N ARG A 113 -5.11 -11.17 -11.39
CA ARG A 113 -5.80 -11.42 -12.66
C ARG A 113 -6.13 -12.88 -12.91
N SER A 114 -5.24 -13.81 -12.55
CA SER A 114 -5.48 -15.25 -12.74
C SER A 114 -6.07 -15.89 -11.48
N LEU A 115 -6.87 -16.94 -11.69
CA LEU A 115 -7.40 -17.75 -10.61
C LEU A 115 -6.27 -18.45 -9.84
N GLU A 116 -5.25 -18.94 -10.57
CA GLU A 116 -4.06 -19.57 -10.00
C GLU A 116 -3.33 -18.68 -8.98
N LEU A 117 -3.16 -17.38 -9.29
CA LEU A 117 -2.53 -16.44 -8.36
C LEU A 117 -3.40 -16.21 -7.12
N LYS A 118 -4.73 -16.17 -7.27
CA LYS A 118 -5.66 -16.04 -6.14
C LYS A 118 -5.62 -17.27 -5.25
N ASP A 119 -5.60 -18.45 -5.83
CA ASP A 119 -5.54 -19.72 -5.11
C ASP A 119 -4.21 -19.86 -4.37
N LYS A 120 -3.09 -19.53 -5.03
CA LYS A 120 -1.77 -19.49 -4.39
C LYS A 120 -1.75 -18.50 -3.22
N ALA A 121 -2.21 -17.27 -3.42
CA ALA A 121 -2.24 -16.26 -2.36
C ALA A 121 -3.15 -16.66 -1.20
N LYS A 122 -4.29 -17.31 -1.48
CA LYS A 122 -5.19 -17.86 -0.45
C LYS A 122 -4.50 -18.97 0.35
N ALA A 123 -3.81 -19.89 -0.32
CA ALA A 123 -3.09 -20.98 0.33
C ALA A 123 -1.95 -20.44 1.22
N SER A 124 -1.17 -19.47 0.73
CA SER A 124 -0.15 -18.78 1.51
C SER A 124 -0.72 -18.10 2.75
N LEU A 125 -1.84 -17.38 2.60
CA LEU A 125 -2.50 -16.70 3.72
C LEU A 125 -3.03 -17.68 4.77
N LEU A 126 -3.61 -18.80 4.34
CA LEU A 126 -4.06 -19.87 5.24
C LEU A 126 -2.89 -20.49 6.00
N ALA A 127 -1.79 -20.78 5.31
CA ALA A 127 -0.58 -21.32 5.95
C ALA A 127 -0.05 -20.34 7.00
N GLU A 128 -0.03 -19.05 6.69
CA GLU A 128 0.42 -18.01 7.63
C GLU A 128 -0.53 -17.84 8.82
N CYS A 129 -1.85 -17.92 8.60
CA CYS A 129 -2.84 -17.93 9.70
C CYS A 129 -2.61 -19.10 10.66
N ARG A 130 -2.33 -20.30 10.13
CA ARG A 130 -2.03 -21.48 10.95
C ARG A 130 -0.75 -21.29 11.77
N LYS A 131 0.29 -20.64 11.23
CA LYS A 131 1.50 -20.31 12.00
C LYS A 131 1.20 -19.37 13.16
N VAL A 132 0.41 -18.31 12.92
CA VAL A 132 0.03 -17.35 13.97
C VAL A 132 -0.73 -18.02 15.12
N VAL A 133 -1.59 -19.00 14.82
CA VAL A 133 -2.29 -19.78 15.84
C VAL A 133 -1.33 -20.63 16.69
N LEU A 134 -0.30 -21.22 16.06
CA LEU A 134 0.70 -22.04 16.77
C LEU A 134 1.69 -21.21 17.60
N GLU A 135 1.93 -19.95 17.22
CA GLU A 135 2.83 -19.02 17.92
C GLU A 135 2.16 -18.35 19.13
N GLU A 136 0.84 -18.46 19.32
CA GLU A 136 0.18 -17.91 20.49
C GLU A 136 0.45 -18.75 21.76
N PRO A 137 1.01 -18.15 22.84
CA PRO A 137 1.01 -18.80 24.13
C PRO A 137 -0.43 -18.95 24.58
N GLN A 138 -0.87 -20.19 24.83
CA GLN A 138 -2.14 -20.49 25.47
C GLN A 138 -2.27 -19.61 26.73
N PRO A 139 -3.31 -18.76 26.85
CA PRO A 139 -3.52 -18.02 28.07
C PRO A 139 -3.75 -19.03 29.19
N GLY A 140 -2.82 -19.09 30.14
CA GLY A 140 -2.94 -19.91 31.33
C GLY A 140 -4.28 -19.63 32.00
N THR A 141 -5.04 -20.70 32.23
CA THR A 141 -6.32 -20.75 32.95
C THR A 141 -6.28 -19.86 34.18
N SER A 142 -6.75 -18.63 34.01
CA SER A 142 -6.88 -17.65 35.08
C SER A 142 -8.37 -17.38 35.22
N THR A 143 -9.00 -18.21 36.05
CA THR A 143 -10.41 -18.12 36.41
C THR A 143 -10.64 -16.82 37.17
N SER A 144 -10.85 -15.71 36.45
CA SER A 144 -11.30 -14.45 37.02
C SER A 144 -12.81 -14.50 37.20
N SER A 145 -13.23 -14.96 38.37
CA SER A 145 -14.60 -14.87 38.87
C SER A 145 -15.00 -13.39 39.08
N HIS A 146 -15.82 -12.84 38.19
CA HIS A 146 -16.68 -11.69 38.51
C HIS A 146 -18.07 -11.80 37.86
N HIS A 147 -19.03 -12.16 38.73
CA HIS A 147 -20.41 -11.68 38.89
C HIS A 147 -21.56 -11.89 37.87
N THR A 148 -22.73 -12.14 38.50
CA THR A 148 -24.14 -11.86 38.15
C THR A 148 -24.95 -12.85 37.31
N ASP A 149 -25.94 -13.46 37.99
CA ASP A 149 -27.27 -13.92 37.54
C ASP A 149 -27.43 -14.46 36.11
N SER A 150 -26.96 -15.70 35.89
CA SER A 150 -27.72 -16.70 35.11
C SER A 150 -27.07 -18.09 35.29
N ALA A 151 -27.15 -18.62 36.51
CA ALA A 151 -26.60 -19.95 36.83
C ALA A 151 -27.52 -21.10 36.35
N LYS A 152 -28.83 -20.83 36.18
CA LYS A 152 -29.82 -21.87 35.84
C LYS A 152 -29.93 -22.17 34.35
N GLU A 153 -29.56 -21.21 33.49
CA GLU A 153 -29.68 -21.35 32.04
C GLU A 153 -28.47 -22.07 31.44
N LYS A 154 -27.28 -21.83 32.01
CA LYS A 154 -26.03 -22.50 31.62
C LYS A 154 -25.99 -23.99 31.98
N ASP A 155 -26.75 -24.42 32.99
CA ASP A 155 -26.90 -25.83 33.39
C ASP A 155 -27.90 -26.58 32.49
N LEU A 156 -28.85 -25.86 31.86
CA LEU A 156 -29.83 -26.44 30.93
C LEU A 156 -29.25 -26.62 29.51
N PHE A 157 -28.35 -25.73 29.09
CA PHE A 157 -27.73 -25.72 27.77
C PHE A 157 -26.23 -26.02 27.83
N SER A 158 -25.81 -26.97 28.67
CA SER A 158 -24.44 -27.49 28.65
C SER A 158 -24.27 -28.46 27.47
N PHE A 159 -24.20 -27.91 26.26
CA PHE A 159 -23.76 -28.69 25.11
C PHE A 159 -22.26 -29.00 25.29
N GLU A 160 -21.84 -30.21 24.92
CA GLU A 160 -20.40 -30.52 24.84
C GLU A 160 -19.72 -29.43 24.02
N GLU A 161 -18.73 -28.75 24.62
CA GLU A 161 -17.86 -27.85 23.89
C GLU A 161 -17.18 -28.68 22.82
N VAL A 162 -17.66 -28.57 21.58
CA VAL A 162 -16.99 -29.17 20.44
C VAL A 162 -15.61 -28.53 20.40
N GLU A 163 -14.56 -29.33 20.57
CA GLU A 163 -13.19 -28.88 20.36
C GLU A 163 -13.12 -28.34 18.93
N GLU A 164 -13.21 -27.01 18.79
CA GLU A 164 -13.15 -26.36 17.50
C GLU A 164 -11.73 -26.59 16.96
N ASP A 165 -11.61 -27.45 15.94
CA ASP A 165 -10.34 -27.67 15.25
C ASP A 165 -9.78 -26.30 14.89
N THR A 166 -8.67 -25.90 15.49
CA THR A 166 -8.09 -24.56 15.32
C THR A 166 -7.77 -24.25 13.85
N SER A 167 -7.53 -25.28 13.03
CA SER A 167 -7.41 -25.17 11.56
C SER A 167 -8.74 -24.78 10.89
N SER A 168 -9.87 -25.31 11.37
CA SER A 168 -11.21 -24.98 10.84
C SER A 168 -11.56 -23.51 11.13
N SER A 169 -11.16 -22.99 12.29
CA SER A 169 -11.35 -21.58 12.66
C SER A 169 -10.57 -20.62 11.75
N ALA A 170 -9.32 -20.94 11.42
CA ALA A 170 -8.50 -20.15 10.51
C ALA A 170 -9.08 -20.12 9.07
N GLU A 171 -9.56 -21.27 8.58
CA GLU A 171 -10.18 -21.39 7.27
C GLU A 171 -11.47 -20.57 7.15
N ASN A 172 -12.32 -20.64 8.18
CA ASN A 172 -13.55 -19.86 8.27
C ASN A 172 -13.25 -18.36 8.26
N GLN A 173 -12.30 -17.90 9.08
CA GLN A 173 -11.95 -16.48 9.15
C GLN A 173 -11.40 -15.95 7.81
N VAL A 174 -10.53 -16.71 7.14
CA VAL A 174 -10.01 -16.33 5.81
C VAL A 174 -11.15 -16.26 4.78
N ALA A 175 -12.06 -17.24 4.80
CA ALA A 175 -13.19 -17.26 3.88
C ALA A 175 -14.13 -16.07 4.11
N ASP A 176 -14.44 -15.74 5.37
CA ASP A 176 -15.31 -14.62 5.73
C ASP A 176 -14.68 -13.27 5.42
N TYR A 177 -13.37 -13.13 5.65
CA TYR A 177 -12.62 -11.94 5.24
C TYR A 177 -12.76 -11.66 3.74
N PHE A 178 -12.66 -12.69 2.89
CA PHE A 178 -12.80 -12.52 1.45
C PHE A 178 -14.25 -12.33 0.98
N ARG A 179 -15.25 -12.81 1.75
CA ARG A 179 -16.68 -12.53 1.50
C ARG A 179 -17.08 -11.11 1.90
N SER A 180 -16.43 -10.55 2.91
CA SER A 180 -16.72 -9.19 3.38
C SER A 180 -16.51 -8.14 2.29
N SER A 181 -17.44 -7.19 2.17
CA SER A 181 -17.38 -6.06 1.25
C SER A 181 -16.61 -4.86 1.81
N ALA A 182 -16.18 -4.91 3.07
CA ALA A 182 -15.46 -3.83 3.73
C ALA A 182 -14.09 -3.59 3.08
N GLN A 183 -13.75 -2.31 2.91
CA GLN A 183 -12.50 -1.86 2.26
C GLN A 183 -11.60 -1.04 3.19
N ASN A 184 -12.12 -0.65 4.35
CA ASN A 184 -11.41 0.19 5.32
C ASN A 184 -10.52 -0.68 6.20
N PHE A 185 -9.35 -0.18 6.56
CA PHE A 185 -8.41 -0.92 7.41
C PHE A 185 -9.01 -1.28 8.78
N SER A 186 -9.91 -0.45 9.32
CA SER A 186 -10.58 -0.68 10.60
C SER A 186 -11.40 -1.98 10.64
N SER A 187 -11.91 -2.47 9.50
CA SER A 187 -12.70 -3.71 9.46
C SER A 187 -11.88 -4.96 9.79
N LEU A 188 -10.54 -4.86 9.81
CA LEU A 188 -9.68 -5.95 10.24
C LEU A 188 -9.88 -6.32 11.71
N SER A 189 -10.56 -5.48 12.53
CA SER A 189 -10.93 -5.87 13.90
C SER A 189 -11.82 -7.12 13.96
N GLU A 190 -12.58 -7.40 12.89
CA GLU A 190 -13.44 -8.58 12.76
C GLU A 190 -12.64 -9.87 12.43
N PHE A 191 -11.37 -9.73 12.00
CA PHE A 191 -10.55 -10.82 11.51
C PHE A 191 -9.18 -10.81 12.21
N SER A 192 -9.13 -11.34 13.43
CA SER A 192 -7.97 -11.25 14.33
C SER A 192 -6.65 -11.78 13.73
N LEU A 193 -6.68 -12.93 13.03
CA LEU A 193 -5.49 -13.51 12.39
C LEU A 193 -5.05 -12.66 11.20
N ILE A 194 -5.99 -12.26 10.35
CA ILE A 194 -5.72 -11.40 9.19
C ILE A 194 -5.12 -10.07 9.64
N LYS A 195 -5.64 -9.49 10.73
CA LYS A 195 -5.13 -8.24 11.31
C LYS A 195 -3.67 -8.39 11.76
N LYS A 196 -3.32 -9.48 12.45
CA LYS A 196 -1.94 -9.73 12.89
C LYS A 196 -0.98 -9.85 11.71
N ILE A 197 -1.35 -10.64 10.70
CA ILE A 197 -0.56 -10.81 9.48
C ILE A 197 -0.44 -9.47 8.75
N SER A 198 -1.54 -8.73 8.62
CA SER A 198 -1.55 -7.40 8.00
C SER A 198 -0.56 -6.47 8.69
N LEU A 199 -0.61 -6.36 10.02
CA LEU A 199 0.31 -5.52 10.78
C LEU A 199 1.76 -5.94 10.62
N ARG A 200 2.04 -7.26 10.59
CA ARG A 200 3.40 -7.80 10.40
C ARG A 200 3.99 -7.39 9.05
N TYR A 201 3.25 -7.61 7.96
CA TYR A 201 3.77 -7.42 6.60
C TYR A 201 3.60 -5.99 6.06
N ASN A 202 2.71 -5.18 6.65
CA ASN A 202 2.43 -3.82 6.17
C ASN A 202 3.09 -2.71 7.00
N ALA A 203 3.91 -3.05 8.01
CA ALA A 203 4.59 -2.06 8.86
C ALA A 203 5.64 -1.24 8.08
N ALA A 204 6.26 -1.82 7.05
CA ALA A 204 7.19 -1.09 6.19
C ALA A 204 6.44 -0.10 5.29
N THR A 205 7.04 1.05 5.02
CA THR A 205 6.52 1.99 4.02
C THR A 205 7.02 1.60 2.63
N PRO A 206 6.22 1.75 1.57
CA PRO A 206 6.63 1.46 0.20
C PRO A 206 7.55 2.54 -0.40
N SER A 207 7.79 3.65 0.32
CA SER A 207 8.56 4.80 -0.14
C SER A 207 9.28 5.50 1.02
N SER A 208 10.41 6.15 0.70
CA SER A 208 11.14 7.08 1.58
C SER A 208 10.53 8.48 1.62
N ALA A 209 9.52 8.78 0.80
CA ALA A 209 8.96 10.13 0.68
C ALA A 209 8.54 10.77 2.02
N PRO A 210 7.91 10.06 2.98
CA PRO A 210 7.61 10.65 4.30
C PRO A 210 8.87 11.15 5.02
N VAL A 211 9.99 10.44 4.87
CA VAL A 211 11.29 10.83 5.43
C VAL A 211 11.89 12.02 4.66
N GLU A 212 11.70 12.10 3.34
CA GLU A 212 12.13 13.25 2.54
C GLU A 212 11.36 14.54 2.89
N ILE A 213 10.06 14.42 3.20
CA ILE A 213 9.24 15.52 3.71
C ILE A 213 9.81 16.01 5.05
N LEU A 214 10.14 15.08 5.95
CA LEU A 214 10.82 15.40 7.21
C LEU A 214 12.13 16.18 6.95
N PHE A 215 13.02 15.70 6.08
CA PHE A 215 14.27 16.41 5.77
C PHE A 215 14.05 17.77 5.09
N SER A 216 13.00 17.90 4.29
CA SER A 216 12.61 19.17 3.67
C SER A 216 12.22 20.21 4.74
N LEU A 217 11.50 19.81 5.78
CA LEU A 217 11.25 20.66 6.96
C LEU A 217 12.54 20.95 7.75
N GLY A 218 13.49 20.01 7.74
CA GLY A 218 14.83 20.19 8.30
C GLY A 218 15.53 21.45 7.78
N LYS A 219 15.37 21.79 6.50
CA LYS A 219 15.91 23.04 5.90
C LYS A 219 15.34 24.32 6.55
N LEU A 220 14.12 24.26 7.07
CA LEU A 220 13.50 25.38 7.79
C LEU A 220 13.95 25.46 9.26
N VAL A 221 14.46 24.37 9.83
CA VAL A 221 15.01 24.32 11.19
C VAL A 221 16.49 24.73 11.18
N PHE A 222 17.26 24.13 10.26
CA PHE A 222 18.67 24.40 10.03
C PHE A 222 18.82 25.41 8.89
N SER A 223 18.61 26.69 9.21
CA SER A 223 18.82 27.80 8.28
C SER A 223 20.19 28.45 8.51
N PRO A 224 20.74 29.20 7.55
CA PRO A 224 21.99 29.96 7.75
C PRO A 224 21.97 30.88 8.98
N LYS A 225 20.79 31.35 9.39
CA LYS A 225 20.59 32.22 10.57
C LYS A 225 20.38 31.43 11.87
N ARG A 226 20.20 30.10 11.81
CA ARG A 226 19.95 29.20 12.95
C ARG A 226 20.77 27.90 12.82
N ASN A 227 22.05 28.02 12.47
CA ASN A 227 22.95 26.89 12.20
C ASN A 227 23.78 26.44 13.43
N ARG A 228 23.66 27.11 14.58
CA ARG A 228 24.33 26.74 15.84
C ARG A 228 23.45 25.83 16.71
N LEU A 229 22.86 24.80 16.12
CA LEU A 229 22.12 23.76 16.83
C LEU A 229 23.03 22.56 17.03
N SER A 230 23.00 21.94 18.21
CA SER A 230 23.53 20.59 18.38
C SER A 230 22.59 19.58 17.71
N ASP A 231 23.11 18.43 17.32
CA ASP A 231 22.35 17.36 16.66
C ASP A 231 21.06 17.03 17.42
N LYS A 232 21.17 16.78 18.74
CA LYS A 232 20.03 16.52 19.61
C LYS A 232 18.96 17.63 19.60
N ARG A 233 19.37 18.90 19.53
CA ARG A 233 18.42 20.03 19.48
C ARG A 233 17.77 20.14 18.09
N PHE A 234 18.53 19.88 17.04
CA PHE A 234 18.00 19.84 15.68
C PHE A 234 16.94 18.74 15.53
N GLU A 235 17.25 17.51 15.95
CA GLU A 235 16.32 16.37 15.90
C GLU A 235 15.03 16.65 16.68
N ASN A 236 15.14 17.15 17.91
CA ASN A 236 13.96 17.51 18.72
C ASN A 236 13.10 18.59 18.03
N LEU A 237 13.72 19.64 17.48
CA LEU A 237 12.99 20.69 16.79
C LEU A 237 12.33 20.21 15.50
N LEU A 238 13.00 19.30 14.79
CA LEU A 238 12.50 18.69 13.58
C LEU A 238 11.24 17.85 13.87
N LEU A 239 11.29 16.99 14.90
CA LEU A 239 10.14 16.19 15.34
C LEU A 239 8.97 17.05 15.82
N LEU A 240 9.24 18.06 16.65
CA LEU A 240 8.20 18.98 17.12
C LEU A 240 7.50 19.69 15.97
N ARG A 241 8.27 20.09 14.95
CA ARG A 241 7.74 20.79 13.78
C ARG A 241 6.93 19.87 12.88
N TYR A 242 7.41 18.64 12.65
CA TYR A 242 6.69 17.62 11.90
C TYR A 242 5.35 17.30 12.58
N ASN A 243 5.34 17.05 13.90
CA ASN A 243 4.12 16.73 14.64
C ASN A 243 3.10 17.89 14.65
N HIS A 244 3.57 19.14 14.76
CA HIS A 244 2.68 20.30 14.67
C HIS A 244 1.99 20.41 13.30
N TRP A 245 2.63 19.92 12.23
CA TRP A 245 2.06 19.97 10.89
C TRP A 245 0.77 19.15 10.77
N PHE A 246 0.66 18.03 11.48
CA PHE A 246 -0.55 17.17 11.54
C PHE A 246 -1.61 17.62 12.57
N SER A 247 -1.31 18.64 13.37
CA SER A 247 -2.24 19.17 14.39
C SER A 247 -3.12 20.32 13.89
N ARG A 248 -3.16 20.55 12.56
CA ARG A 248 -3.98 21.56 11.89
C ARG A 248 -5.00 20.91 10.98
#